data_AF-A0A4Q3SIN4-F1
#
_entry.id   AF-A0A4Q3SIN4-F1
#
_cell.length_a   1.000
_cell.length_b   1.000
_cell.length_c   1.000
_cell.angle_alpha   90.00
_cell.angle_beta   90.00
_cell.angle_gamma   90.00
#
_symmetry.space_group_name_H-M   'P 1'
#
loop_
_entity.id
_entity.type
_entity.pdbx_description
1 polymer ?
#
loop_
_entity_poly.entity_id
_entity_poly.type
_entity_poly.pdbx_seq_one_letter_code
_entity_poly.pdbx_strand_id
1 'polypeptide(L)'
;MISRKKFITTGFKLAAGSIVTGPLLALREEPHHTIMTVNGPVDATQIGFTLSHEHALVDFIGAAQVSKYRYKPQEAFDKTLPYLLQAKKLGCETFIDCTPAYIGRDVELLQKLSTASRLNIVTNTGYYGASGEKYYPAHAF
;
A
#
# COMPACT_ATOMS: atom_id res chain seq x y z
N MET A 1 -30.73 38.64 -4.89
CA MET A 1 -29.31 38.20 -4.87
C MET A 1 -28.73 38.49 -3.49
N ILE A 2 -28.49 37.46 -2.66
CA ILE A 2 -27.93 37.64 -1.31
C ILE A 2 -26.42 37.85 -1.45
N SER A 3 -25.87 38.93 -0.86
CA SER A 3 -24.43 39.18 -0.91
C SER A 3 -23.68 38.26 0.06
N ARG A 4 -22.46 37.84 -0.33
CA ARG A 4 -21.58 36.99 0.49
C ARG A 4 -21.41 37.51 1.92
N LYS A 5 -21.30 38.83 2.12
CA LYS A 5 -21.22 39.42 3.46
C LYS A 5 -22.45 39.12 4.29
N LYS A 6 -23.65 39.27 3.71
CA LYS A 6 -24.93 39.05 4.41
C LYS A 6 -25.12 37.57 4.80
N PHE A 7 -24.71 36.64 3.94
CA PHE A 7 -24.71 35.21 4.25
C PHE A 7 -23.80 34.88 5.45
N ILE A 8 -22.57 35.39 5.45
CA ILE A 8 -21.60 35.13 6.54
C ILE A 8 -22.07 35.76 7.86
N THR A 9 -22.58 37.00 7.84
CA THR A 9 -23.03 37.66 9.08
C THR A 9 -24.30 37.05 9.65
N THR A 10 -25.22 36.57 8.82
CA THR A 10 -26.43 35.90 9.28
C THR A 10 -26.13 34.49 9.80
N GLY A 11 -25.20 33.76 9.19
CA GLY A 11 -24.77 32.43 9.66
C GLY A 11 -24.12 32.45 11.05
N PHE A 12 -23.28 33.44 11.33
CA PHE A 12 -22.63 33.57 12.65
C PHE A 12 -23.60 33.90 13.79
N LYS A 13 -24.67 34.66 13.52
CA LYS A 13 -25.66 35.02 14.53
C LYS A 13 -26.59 33.87 14.92
N LEU A 14 -26.81 32.90 14.04
CA LEU A 14 -27.53 31.66 14.39
C LEU A 14 -26.70 30.72 15.28
N ALA A 15 -25.37 30.76 15.19
CA ALA A 15 -24.50 29.90 16.00
C ALA A 15 -24.26 30.42 17.43
N ALA A 16 -24.39 31.73 17.67
CA ALA A 16 -24.13 32.33 18.98
C ALA A 16 -25.29 32.19 20.00
N GLY A 17 -26.47 31.74 19.56
CA GLY A 17 -27.69 31.69 20.38
C GLY A 17 -28.05 30.30 20.94
N SER A 18 -27.20 29.30 20.74
CA SER A 18 -27.49 27.93 21.17
C SER A 18 -26.39 27.42 22.07
N ILE A 19 -26.46 27.81 23.35
CA ILE A 19 -25.91 26.98 24.43
C ILE A 19 -26.80 25.74 24.49
N VAL A 20 -26.55 24.80 23.58
CA VAL A 20 -27.04 23.44 23.72
C VAL A 20 -26.07 22.79 24.70
N THR A 21 -26.56 22.53 25.90
CA THR A 21 -26.08 21.45 26.77
C THR A 21 -26.22 20.14 26.00
N GLY A 22 -25.34 19.93 25.03
CA GLY A 22 -25.18 18.65 24.36
C GLY A 22 -24.40 17.75 25.30
N PRO A 23 -24.69 16.43 25.34
CA PRO A 23 -23.81 15.51 26.05
C PRO A 23 -22.41 15.75 25.52
N LEU A 24 -21.45 15.85 26.43
CA LEU A 24 -20.02 15.81 26.19
C LEU A 24 -19.80 15.02 24.91
N LEU A 25 -19.42 15.71 23.82
CA LEU A 25 -19.18 15.09 22.53
C LEU A 25 -18.02 14.15 22.80
N ALA A 26 -18.35 12.91 23.16
CA ALA A 26 -17.39 11.84 23.24
C ALA A 26 -16.75 11.88 21.87
N LEU A 27 -15.47 12.27 21.82
CA LEU A 27 -14.67 12.14 20.63
C LEU A 27 -14.80 10.67 20.26
N ARG A 28 -15.66 10.40 19.28
CA ARG A 28 -15.77 9.08 18.70
C ARG A 28 -14.39 8.87 18.11
N GLU A 29 -13.60 7.98 18.69
CA GLU A 29 -12.40 7.50 18.00
C GLU A 29 -12.89 6.99 16.65
N GLU A 30 -12.56 7.73 15.60
CA GLU A 30 -12.76 7.23 14.25
C GLU A 30 -11.93 5.94 14.15
N PRO A 31 -12.51 4.83 13.68
CA PRO A 31 -11.78 3.57 13.60
C PRO A 31 -10.49 3.80 12.82
N HIS A 32 -9.35 3.61 13.49
CA HIS A 32 -8.04 3.64 12.87
C HIS A 32 -7.91 2.43 11.94
N HIS A 33 -8.27 2.64 10.68
CA HIS A 33 -8.07 1.65 9.64
C HIS A 33 -6.57 1.57 9.36
N THR A 34 -6.00 0.39 9.49
CA THR A 34 -4.57 0.15 9.24
C THR A 34 -4.38 -0.66 7.97
N ILE A 35 -3.27 -0.42 7.30
CA ILE A 35 -2.80 -1.21 6.15
C ILE A 35 -1.52 -1.92 6.58
N MET A 36 -1.50 -3.26 6.43
CA MET A 36 -0.31 -4.04 6.74
C MET A 36 0.72 -3.91 5.62
N THR A 37 1.86 -3.29 5.91
CA THR A 37 3.02 -3.26 5.01
C THR A 37 4.02 -4.33 5.42
N VAL A 38 5.03 -4.58 4.60
CA VAL A 38 6.12 -5.50 4.92
C VAL A 38 6.94 -5.08 6.16
N ASN A 39 6.88 -3.81 6.55
CA ASN A 39 7.54 -3.26 7.74
C ASN A 39 6.56 -3.02 8.92
N GLY A 40 5.34 -3.53 8.83
CA GLY A 40 4.32 -3.40 9.87
C GLY A 40 3.11 -2.55 9.45
N PRO A 41 2.12 -2.38 10.36
CA PRO A 41 0.92 -1.62 10.07
C PRO A 41 1.23 -0.12 9.94
N VAL A 42 0.60 0.53 8.97
CA VAL A 42 0.55 1.99 8.82
C VAL A 42 -0.90 2.45 8.86
N ASP A 43 -1.13 3.70 9.21
CA ASP A 43 -2.47 4.29 9.15
C ASP A 43 -2.93 4.41 7.68
N ALA A 44 -4.17 4.07 7.38
CA ALA A 44 -4.71 4.14 6.02
C ALA A 44 -4.65 5.55 5.42
N THR A 45 -4.65 6.60 6.25
CA THR A 45 -4.47 8.00 5.81
C THR A 45 -3.05 8.32 5.36
N GLN A 46 -2.07 7.45 5.67
CA GLN A 46 -0.64 7.66 5.37
C GLN A 46 -0.16 6.97 4.10
N ILE A 47 -1.04 6.25 3.37
CA ILE A 47 -0.61 5.51 2.18
C ILE A 47 -0.34 6.40 0.95
N GLY A 48 -0.87 7.62 0.93
CA GLY A 48 -0.60 8.62 -0.11
C GLY A 48 -0.84 8.13 -1.56
N PHE A 49 -0.12 8.73 -2.52
CA PHE A 49 -0.18 8.28 -3.91
C PHE A 49 0.39 6.86 -4.01
N THR A 50 -0.39 5.96 -4.60
CA THR A 50 -0.15 4.52 -4.54
C THR A 50 -0.07 3.92 -5.93
N LEU A 51 1.02 3.19 -6.21
CA LEU A 51 1.10 2.28 -7.35
C LEU A 51 0.45 0.96 -6.93
N SER A 52 -0.77 0.73 -7.40
CA SER A 52 -1.67 -0.29 -6.85
C SER A 52 -1.44 -1.72 -7.37
N HIS A 53 -0.67 -1.90 -8.44
CA HIS A 53 -0.38 -3.21 -9.00
C HIS A 53 0.99 -3.19 -9.69
N GLU A 54 2.01 -3.63 -8.98
CA GLU A 54 3.38 -3.67 -9.50
C GLU A 54 4.07 -4.98 -9.11
N HIS A 55 5.27 -5.22 -9.65
CA HIS A 55 6.10 -6.37 -9.29
C HIS A 55 7.56 -5.95 -9.14
N ALA A 56 8.12 -6.16 -7.94
CA ALA A 56 9.53 -5.86 -7.67
C ALA A 56 10.47 -6.92 -8.26
N LEU A 57 9.99 -8.16 -8.36
CA LEU A 57 10.69 -9.33 -8.91
C LEU A 57 9.65 -10.34 -9.41
N VAL A 58 9.90 -10.98 -10.54
CA VAL A 58 9.09 -12.08 -11.06
C VAL A 58 9.97 -13.22 -11.58
N ASP A 59 9.55 -14.46 -11.37
CA ASP A 59 10.15 -15.66 -11.96
C ASP A 59 9.07 -16.55 -12.59
N PHE A 60 8.93 -16.44 -13.91
CA PHE A 60 7.96 -17.19 -14.70
C PHE A 60 8.41 -18.62 -15.07
N ILE A 61 9.40 -19.20 -14.37
CA ILE A 61 9.87 -20.55 -14.67
C ILE A 61 8.79 -21.64 -14.47
N GLY A 62 7.89 -21.44 -13.50
CA GLY A 62 6.82 -22.39 -13.13
C GLY A 62 6.98 -22.93 -11.70
N ALA A 63 5.87 -23.34 -11.09
CA ALA A 63 5.83 -23.67 -9.66
C ALA A 63 6.71 -24.86 -9.26
N ALA A 64 6.94 -25.80 -10.18
CA ALA A 64 7.80 -26.96 -9.93
C ALA A 64 9.30 -26.62 -9.84
N GLN A 65 9.71 -25.47 -10.38
CA GLN A 65 11.13 -25.10 -10.52
C GLN A 65 11.50 -23.80 -9.81
N VAL A 66 10.52 -22.99 -9.40
CA VAL A 66 10.76 -21.73 -8.71
C VAL A 66 11.54 -21.96 -7.42
N SER A 67 12.55 -21.12 -7.19
CA SER A 67 13.41 -21.24 -6.02
C SER A 67 14.14 -19.93 -5.75
N LYS A 68 14.38 -19.60 -4.47
CA LYS A 68 15.19 -18.44 -4.05
C LYS A 68 16.63 -18.50 -4.60
N TYR A 69 17.13 -19.68 -4.97
CA TYR A 69 18.49 -19.84 -5.49
C TYR A 69 18.65 -19.48 -6.98
N ARG A 70 17.54 -19.16 -7.69
CA ARG A 70 17.57 -18.85 -9.13
C ARG A 70 18.04 -17.43 -9.46
N TYR A 71 18.08 -16.56 -8.46
CA TYR A 71 18.58 -15.19 -8.60
C TYR A 71 19.49 -14.85 -7.42
N LYS A 72 20.29 -13.81 -7.58
CA LYS A 72 21.10 -13.25 -6.50
C LYS A 72 20.29 -12.14 -5.83
N PRO A 73 19.92 -12.25 -4.54
CA PRO A 73 19.09 -11.25 -3.87
C PRO A 73 19.66 -9.82 -3.96
N GLN A 74 20.98 -9.68 -3.85
CA GLN A 74 21.63 -8.38 -3.98
C GLN A 74 21.50 -7.79 -5.39
N GLU A 75 21.61 -8.62 -6.43
CA GLU A 75 21.45 -8.16 -7.82
C GLU A 75 20.01 -7.70 -8.09
N ALA A 76 19.02 -8.43 -7.56
CA ALA A 76 17.61 -8.02 -7.64
C ALA A 76 17.39 -6.69 -6.90
N PHE A 77 17.94 -6.54 -5.70
CA PHE A 77 17.87 -5.29 -4.94
C PHE A 77 18.50 -4.11 -5.69
N ASP A 78 19.73 -4.27 -6.18
CA ASP A 78 20.48 -3.21 -6.87
C ASP A 78 19.80 -2.78 -8.18
N LYS A 79 19.12 -3.72 -8.88
CA LYS A 79 18.36 -3.42 -10.09
C LYS A 79 17.03 -2.73 -9.78
N THR A 80 16.31 -3.15 -8.74
CA THR A 80 14.96 -2.64 -8.46
C THR A 80 14.98 -1.30 -7.72
N LEU A 81 15.93 -1.09 -6.79
CA LEU A 81 15.96 0.11 -5.94
C LEU A 81 15.95 1.45 -6.69
N PRO A 82 16.72 1.65 -7.79
CA PRO A 82 16.71 2.92 -8.52
C PRO A 82 15.32 3.34 -9.01
N TYR A 83 14.50 2.39 -9.44
CA TYR A 83 13.12 2.67 -9.90
C TYR A 83 12.20 3.06 -8.74
N LEU A 84 12.34 2.40 -7.59
CA LEU A 84 11.57 2.76 -6.39
C LEU A 84 11.95 4.14 -5.86
N LEU A 85 13.25 4.48 -5.87
CA LEU A 85 13.71 5.83 -5.52
C LEU A 85 13.16 6.88 -6.48
N GLN A 86 13.09 6.57 -7.78
CA GLN A 86 12.47 7.45 -8.77
C GLN A 86 10.98 7.62 -8.51
N ALA A 87 10.25 6.54 -8.24
CA ALA A 87 8.83 6.59 -7.90
C ALA A 87 8.59 7.47 -6.65
N LYS A 88 9.40 7.27 -5.59
CA LYS A 88 9.36 8.11 -4.38
C LYS A 88 9.60 9.59 -4.71
N LYS A 89 10.59 9.90 -5.55
CA LYS A 89 10.89 11.27 -6.00
C LYS A 89 9.74 11.91 -6.76
N LEU A 90 8.95 11.11 -7.48
CA LEU A 90 7.76 11.56 -8.23
C LEU A 90 6.50 11.67 -7.34
N GLY A 91 6.62 11.45 -6.03
CA GLY A 91 5.53 11.60 -5.07
C GLY A 91 4.78 10.32 -4.72
N CYS A 92 5.27 9.14 -5.14
CA CYS A 92 4.74 7.86 -4.68
C CYS A 92 5.06 7.65 -3.20
N GLU A 93 4.06 7.25 -2.44
CA GLU A 93 4.17 6.91 -1.02
C GLU A 93 4.05 5.40 -0.79
N THR A 94 3.24 4.71 -1.59
CA THR A 94 2.98 3.27 -1.46
C THR A 94 3.15 2.50 -2.76
N PHE A 95 3.86 1.38 -2.71
CA PHE A 95 4.03 0.42 -3.78
C PHE A 95 3.37 -0.90 -3.37
N ILE A 96 2.43 -1.42 -4.17
CA ILE A 96 1.79 -2.71 -3.90
C ILE A 96 2.43 -3.77 -4.79
N ASP A 97 3.24 -4.64 -4.19
CA ASP A 97 3.80 -5.81 -4.86
C ASP A 97 2.74 -6.90 -4.99
N CYS A 98 2.36 -7.16 -6.23
CA CYS A 98 1.35 -8.13 -6.61
C CYS A 98 1.94 -9.49 -6.99
N THR A 99 3.19 -9.80 -6.63
CA THR A 99 3.84 -11.08 -6.98
C THR A 99 3.33 -12.22 -6.09
N PRO A 100 2.55 -13.19 -6.62
CA PRO A 100 2.02 -14.28 -5.81
C PRO A 100 3.07 -15.32 -5.41
N ALA A 101 2.66 -16.29 -4.58
CA ALA A 101 3.50 -17.45 -4.30
C ALA A 101 3.83 -18.21 -5.60
N TYR A 102 4.99 -18.85 -5.63
CA TYR A 102 5.50 -19.66 -6.75
C TYR A 102 5.86 -18.91 -8.05
N ILE A 103 5.89 -17.58 -8.04
CA ILE A 103 6.34 -16.78 -9.20
C ILE A 103 7.33 -15.67 -8.83
N GLY A 104 8.07 -15.87 -7.74
CA GLY A 104 9.18 -14.99 -7.35
C GLY A 104 8.95 -14.10 -6.14
N ARG A 105 7.83 -14.23 -5.40
CA ARG A 105 7.58 -13.44 -4.17
C ARG A 105 8.70 -13.65 -3.14
N ASP A 106 9.37 -12.57 -2.76
CA ASP A 106 10.41 -12.57 -1.72
C ASP A 106 10.22 -11.42 -0.72
N VAL A 107 9.65 -11.76 0.44
CA VAL A 107 9.33 -10.79 1.49
C VAL A 107 10.57 -10.13 2.12
N GLU A 108 11.71 -10.82 2.16
CA GLU A 108 12.96 -10.25 2.71
C GLU A 108 13.52 -9.18 1.78
N LEU A 109 13.46 -9.43 0.46
CA LEU A 109 13.82 -8.44 -0.55
C LEU A 109 12.89 -7.21 -0.46
N LEU A 110 11.57 -7.44 -0.34
CA LEU A 110 10.59 -6.35 -0.21
C LEU A 110 10.83 -5.50 1.05
N GLN A 111 11.15 -6.10 2.20
CA GLN A 111 11.50 -5.35 3.41
C GLN A 111 12.74 -4.47 3.22
N LYS A 112 13.79 -5.01 2.60
CA LYS A 112 15.02 -4.25 2.28
C LYS A 112 14.72 -3.08 1.34
N LEU A 113 13.95 -3.34 0.28
CA LEU A 113 13.53 -2.32 -0.69
C LEU A 113 12.66 -1.24 -0.04
N SER A 114 11.69 -1.61 0.80
CA SER A 114 10.84 -0.65 1.53
C SER A 114 11.68 0.27 2.42
N THR A 115 12.61 -0.32 3.18
CA THR A 115 13.52 0.44 4.06
C THR A 115 14.41 1.40 3.27
N ALA A 116 15.02 0.94 2.19
CA ALA A 116 15.96 1.75 1.40
C ALA A 116 15.27 2.85 0.57
N SER A 117 14.09 2.56 0.01
CA SER A 117 13.32 3.51 -0.82
C SER A 117 12.46 4.48 -0.01
N ARG A 118 12.17 4.15 1.26
CA ARG A 118 11.17 4.84 2.10
C ARG A 118 9.76 4.85 1.51
N LEU A 119 9.45 3.84 0.69
CA LEU A 119 8.08 3.53 0.29
C LEU A 119 7.45 2.58 1.29
N ASN A 120 6.17 2.78 1.57
CA ASN A 120 5.35 1.71 2.12
C ASN A 120 5.26 0.62 1.05
N ILE A 121 5.62 -0.63 1.39
CA ILE A 121 5.44 -1.76 0.48
C ILE A 121 4.39 -2.69 1.07
N VAL A 122 3.28 -2.87 0.35
CA VAL A 122 2.27 -3.88 0.65
C VAL A 122 2.54 -5.09 -0.24
N THR A 123 2.35 -6.30 0.28
CA THR A 123 2.43 -7.52 -0.54
C THR A 123 1.18 -8.37 -0.35
N ASN A 124 0.99 -9.33 -1.23
CA ASN A 124 -0.19 -10.16 -1.29
C ASN A 124 0.04 -11.58 -0.75
N THR A 125 -1.01 -12.38 -0.81
CA THR A 125 -0.96 -13.85 -0.71
C THR A 125 -1.88 -14.45 -1.76
N GLY A 126 -1.54 -15.64 -2.28
CA GLY A 126 -2.30 -16.32 -3.32
C GLY A 126 -1.42 -17.04 -4.35
N TYR A 127 -2.07 -17.65 -5.34
CA TYR A 127 -1.44 -18.33 -6.48
C TYR A 127 -1.79 -17.65 -7.80
N TYR A 128 -0.93 -17.80 -8.80
CA TYR A 128 -1.11 -17.19 -10.12
C TYR A 128 -1.76 -18.15 -11.12
N GLY A 129 -3.06 -18.01 -11.33
CA GLY A 129 -3.84 -18.84 -12.25
C GLY A 129 -3.71 -18.40 -13.71
N ALA A 130 -2.60 -18.75 -14.36
CA ALA A 130 -2.35 -18.43 -15.77
C ALA A 130 -1.52 -19.53 -16.45
N SER A 131 -1.39 -19.44 -17.78
CA SER A 131 -0.54 -20.34 -18.59
C SER A 131 -0.86 -21.84 -18.41
N GLY A 132 -2.16 -22.19 -18.36
CA GLY A 132 -2.58 -23.57 -18.15
C GLY A 132 -2.10 -24.14 -16.81
N GLU A 133 -2.23 -23.35 -15.74
CA GLU A 133 -1.92 -23.75 -14.35
C GLU A 133 -0.44 -24.04 -14.08
N LYS A 134 0.46 -23.62 -14.98
CA LYS A 134 1.92 -23.76 -14.85
C LYS A 134 2.49 -23.26 -13.50
N TYR A 135 1.84 -22.27 -12.89
CA TYR A 135 2.29 -21.65 -11.64
C TYR A 135 1.53 -22.15 -10.41
N TYR A 136 0.71 -23.19 -10.55
CA TYR A 136 0.09 -23.85 -9.41
C TYR A 136 1.03 -24.90 -8.80
N PRO A 137 1.25 -24.85 -7.48
CA PRO A 137 1.97 -25.92 -6.79
C PRO A 137 1.11 -27.19 -6.76
N ALA A 138 1.77 -28.35 -6.58
CA ALA A 138 1.09 -29.65 -6.60
C ALA A 138 -0.07 -29.78 -5.59
N HIS A 139 -0.01 -29.07 -4.46
CA HIS A 139 -1.05 -29.09 -3.43
C HIS A 139 -2.26 -28.19 -3.72
N ALA A 140 -2.27 -27.46 -4.83
CA ALA A 140 -3.40 -26.63 -5.24
C ALA A 140 -4.48 -27.42 -5.99
N PHE A 141 -4.28 -28.73 -6.19
CA PHE A 141 -5.20 -29.67 -6.84
C PHE A 141 -5.82 -30.65 -5.85
#